data_AF-A1SMC5-F1
#
_entry.id   AF-A1SMC5-F1
#
_cell.length_a   1.000
_cell.length_b   1.000
_cell.length_c   1.000
_cell.angle_alpha   90.00
_cell.angle_beta   90.00
_cell.angle_gamma   90.00
#
_symmetry.space_group_name_H-M   'P 1'
#
loop_
_entity.id
_entity.type
_entity.pdbx_description
1 polymer ?
#
loop_
_entity_poly.entity_id
_entity_poly.type
_entity_poly.pdbx_seq_one_letter_code
_entity_poly.pdbx_strand_id
1 'polypeptide(L)' 'MGRGRWAGSCLDGDMSDRDIEPEIAEAVQSVANRYGARGLEDLIVLAEQELVATRRALEELAPDTD' A
#
# COMPACT_ATOMS: atom_id res chain seq x y z
N MET A 1 -5.33 -37.00 -25.74
CA MET A 1 -5.44 -36.15 -24.53
C MET A 1 -4.50 -34.96 -24.66
N GLY A 2 -5.02 -33.77 -25.00
CA GLY A 2 -4.23 -32.54 -25.09
C GLY A 2 -4.09 -31.89 -23.71
N ARG A 3 -2.87 -31.79 -23.19
CA ARG A 3 -2.57 -30.98 -22.01
C ARG A 3 -2.31 -29.55 -22.49
N GLY A 4 -3.32 -28.70 -22.28
CA GLY A 4 -3.29 -27.28 -22.59
C GLY A 4 -2.24 -26.57 -21.75
N ARG A 5 -1.27 -26.01 -22.47
CA ARG A 5 -0.27 -25.05 -22.04
C ARG A 5 -1.01 -23.73 -21.73
N TRP A 6 -1.07 -23.33 -20.47
CA TRP A 6 -1.39 -21.96 -20.07
C TRP A 6 -0.25 -21.45 -19.21
N ALA A 7 0.79 -21.01 -19.91
CA ALA A 7 1.68 -19.98 -19.43
C ALA A 7 0.90 -18.65 -19.46
N GLY A 8 0.97 -17.91 -18.36
CA GLY A 8 0.32 -16.61 -18.14
C GLY A 8 0.47 -16.28 -16.66
N SER A 9 1.67 -15.94 -16.18
CA SER A 9 2.22 -14.58 -16.29
C SER A 9 1.25 -13.50 -15.81
N CYS A 10 0.61 -13.73 -14.67
CA CYS A 10 0.10 -12.70 -13.78
C CYS A 10 0.64 -13.14 -12.43
N LEU A 11 1.76 -12.63 -11.92
CA LEU A 11 1.86 -11.37 -11.21
C LEU A 11 3.34 -10.93 -11.16
N ASP A 12 4.01 -10.82 -12.31
CA ASP A 12 5.27 -10.06 -12.43
C ASP A 12 4.93 -8.56 -12.60
N GLY A 13 4.15 -8.05 -11.66
CA GLY A 13 3.98 -6.62 -11.46
C GLY A 13 4.87 -6.24 -10.29
N ASP A 14 5.99 -5.63 -10.60
CA ASP A 14 6.93 -4.93 -9.73
C ASP A 14 6.19 -4.06 -8.68
N MET A 15 5.66 -4.68 -7.62
CA MET A 15 5.55 -4.02 -6.33
C MET A 15 6.97 -3.99 -5.82
N SER A 16 7.71 -2.98 -6.30
CA SER A 16 9.04 -2.64 -5.84
C SER A 16 9.12 -2.92 -4.35
N ASP A 17 10.06 -3.80 -4.00
CA ASP A 17 10.47 -4.28 -2.68
C ASP A 17 10.87 -3.09 -1.80
N ARG A 18 9.91 -2.20 -1.53
CA ARG A 18 9.93 -1.32 -0.39
C ARG A 18 9.72 -2.27 0.75
N ASP A 19 10.68 -2.35 1.66
CA ASP A 19 10.57 -3.05 2.93
C ASP A 19 9.32 -2.54 3.68
N ILE A 20 8.14 -3.04 3.31
CA ILE A 20 6.91 -2.77 4.04
C ILE A 20 7.07 -3.57 5.32
N GLU A 21 7.11 -2.87 6.44
CA GLU A 21 7.24 -3.47 7.76
C GLU A 21 6.20 -4.59 7.90
N PRO A 22 6.59 -5.77 8.42
CA PRO A 22 5.72 -6.94 8.43
C PRO A 22 4.41 -6.69 9.18
N GLU A 23 4.43 -5.84 10.22
CA GLU A 23 3.25 -5.43 10.97
C GLU A 23 2.26 -4.64 10.10
N ILE A 24 2.76 -3.78 9.20
CA ILE A 24 1.95 -3.02 8.26
C ILE A 24 1.34 -3.97 7.23
N ALA A 25 2.13 -4.89 6.69
CA ALA A 25 1.65 -5.88 5.72
C ALA A 25 0.54 -6.76 6.33
N GLU A 26 0.70 -7.22 7.57
CA GLU A 26 -0.32 -8.00 8.28
C GLU A 26 -1.60 -7.20 8.52
N ALA A 27 -1.49 -5.93 8.93
CA ALA A 27 -2.64 -5.07 9.12
C ALA A 27 -3.43 -4.86 7.82
N VAL A 28 -2.73 -4.58 6.70
CA VAL A 28 -3.33 -4.43 5.38
C VAL A 28 -3.99 -5.74 4.94
N GLN A 29 -3.34 -6.89 5.14
CA GLN A 29 -3.90 -8.19 4.79
C GLN A 29 -5.16 -8.52 5.60
N SER A 30 -5.17 -8.21 6.89
CA SER A 30 -6.33 -8.39 7.77
C SER A 30 -7.52 -7.56 7.30
N VAL A 31 -7.27 -6.32 6.89
CA VAL A 31 -8.30 -5.41 6.36
C VAL A 31 -8.80 -5.89 5.01
N ALA A 32 -7.91 -6.28 4.09
CA ALA A 32 -8.26 -6.86 2.80
C ALA A 32 -9.16 -8.08 2.96
N ASN A 33 -8.82 -8.97 3.90
CA ASN A 33 -9.58 -10.19 4.17
C ASN A 33 -10.97 -9.91 4.77
N ARG A 34 -11.11 -8.85 5.58
CA ARG A 34 -12.37 -8.52 6.25
C ARG A 34 -13.32 -7.66 5.41
N TYR A 35 -12.78 -6.72 4.65
CA TYR A 35 -13.56 -5.68 3.96
C TYR A 35 -13.42 -5.71 2.43
N GLY A 36 -12.51 -6.55 1.90
CA GLY A 36 -12.26 -6.64 0.46
C GLY A 36 -11.61 -5.38 -0.12
N ALA A 37 -11.62 -5.27 -1.46
CA ALA A 37 -11.00 -4.16 -2.19
C ALA A 37 -11.52 -2.79 -1.77
N ARG A 38 -12.83 -2.67 -1.48
CA ARG A 38 -13.44 -1.41 -1.07
C ARG A 38 -12.91 -0.89 0.27
N GLY A 39 -12.66 -1.78 1.23
CA GLY A 39 -12.06 -1.39 2.51
C GLY A 39 -10.59 -0.96 2.37
N LEU A 40 -9.87 -1.51 1.39
CA LEU A 40 -8.51 -1.06 1.06
C LEU A 40 -8.53 0.33 0.42
N GLU A 41 -9.47 0.60 -0.49
CA GLU A 41 -9.66 1.92 -1.08
C GLU A 41 -9.93 2.98 -0.01
N ASP A 42 -10.82 2.68 0.95
CA ASP A 42 -11.12 3.57 2.07
C ASP A 42 -9.88 3.82 2.96
N LEU A 43 -9.05 2.79 3.20
CA LEU A 43 -7.79 2.96 3.94
C LEU A 43 -6.76 3.80 3.21
N ILE A 44 -6.66 3.66 1.88
CA ILE A 44 -5.74 4.47 1.07
C ILE A 44 -6.14 5.94 1.18
N VAL A 45 -7.44 6.25 1.06
CA VAL A 45 -7.95 7.62 1.21
C VAL A 45 -7.60 8.20 2.58
N LEU A 46 -7.76 7.41 3.66
CA LEU A 46 -7.39 7.84 5.01
C LEU A 46 -5.88 8.09 5.13
N ALA A 47 -5.05 7.17 4.64
CA ALA A 47 -3.60 7.30 4.71
C ALA A 47 -3.08 8.52 3.93
N GLU A 48 -3.69 8.83 2.78
CA GLU A 48 -3.36 10.03 2.00
C GLU A 48 -3.68 11.32 2.77
N GLN A 49 -4.80 11.36 3.49
CA GLN A 49 -5.17 12.51 4.32
C GLN A 49 -4.18 12.73 5.48
N GLU A 50 -3.85 11.66 6.20
CA GLU A 50 -2.88 11.69 7.30
C GLU A 50 -1.48 12.08 6.83
N LEU A 51 -1.08 11.63 5.64
CA LEU A 51 0.21 11.98 5.04
C LEU A 51 0.28 13.48 4.71
N VAL A 52 -0.80 14.10 4.24
CA VAL A 52 -0.86 15.56 4.05
C VAL A 52 -0.70 16.30 5.38
N ALA A 53 -1.41 15.86 6.43
CA ALA A 53 -1.31 16.47 7.75
C ALA A 53 0.12 16.35 8.32
N THR A 54 0.72 15.17 8.19
CA THR A 54 2.09 14.89 8.65
C THR A 54 3.12 15.74 7.89
N ARG A 55 2.95 15.92 6.57
CA ARG A 55 3.84 16.79 5.77
C ARG A 55 3.76 18.25 6.22
N ARG A 56 2.56 18.77 6.48
CA ARG A 56 2.40 20.14 7.02
C ARG A 56 3.06 20.28 8.39
N ALA A 57 2.83 19.32 9.29
CA ALA A 57 3.49 19.32 10.59
C ALA A 57 5.02 19.26 10.45
N LEU A 58 5.54 18.50 9.47
CA LEU A 58 6.97 18.47 9.18
C LEU A 58 7.48 19.83 8.66
N GLU A 59 6.74 20.51 7.78
CA GLU A 59 7.06 21.86 7.31
C GLU A 59 7.07 22.89 8.45
N GLU A 60 6.14 22.78 9.41
CA GLU A 60 6.10 23.63 10.60
C GLU A 60 7.27 23.36 11.58
N LEU A 61 7.74 22.12 11.63
CA LEU A 61 8.84 21.68 12.51
C LEU A 61 10.22 21.87 11.89
N ALA A 62 10.33 21.92 10.56
CA ALA A 62 11.58 22.18 9.87
C ALA A 62 11.84 23.71 9.90
N PRO A 63 12.80 24.22 10.69
CA PRO A 63 13.22 25.61 10.52
C PRO A 63 13.75 25.74 9.10
N ASP A 64 13.34 26.81 8.38
CA ASP A 64 13.84 27.16 7.05
C ASP A 64 15.36 26.95 7.03
N THR A 65 15.78 25.82 6.46
CA THR A 65 17.19 25.52 6.27
C THR A 65 17.46 25.98 4.84
N ASP A 66 17.75 27.27 4.71
CA ASP A 66 18.45 27.85 3.56
C ASP A 66 19.86 27.22 3.47
#